data_AF-A0A093XZ94-F1
#
_entry.id   AF-A0A093XZ94-F1
#
_cell.length_a   1.000
_cell.length_b   1.000
_cell.length_c   1.000
_cell.angle_alpha   90.00
_cell.angle_beta   90.00
_cell.angle_gamma   90.00
#
_symmetry.space_group_name_H-M   'P 1'
#
loop_
_entity.id
_entity.type
_entity.pdbx_description
1 polymer ?
#
loop_
_entity_poly.entity_id
_entity_poly.type
_entity_poly.pdbx_seq_one_letter_code
_entity_poly.pdbx_strand_id
1 'polypeptide(L)'
;MSSPTKITGGCLCKAVRYEVNFPEDHDFKANSVACFCSLCRKQSGAVVVHVHILPRSSFTWTSPSATPAAPLANYQVIKDNLRWFCTACGSYLAWEGNGIIEVTAGTVDEEFLVGKKDGDGTVIEKGVGEQFCHPEGAVTWVNNSLGPVTEGIKGTRWKFSVAHGEKLPVKAAGGCLCGAIRYSVIFPPGHDFAMNSTKCLCTACRKQSGAMMLHLHTLPLSSFSCVAPASELGDYSRSPGYHRLFCKRCGSFIAWRQDPRLCG
;
A
#
# COMPACT_ATOMS: atom_id res chain seq x y z
N MET A 1 16.65 -3.65 -20.78
CA MET A 1 17.51 -3.98 -19.62
C MET A 1 17.38 -5.48 -19.39
N SER A 2 18.44 -6.17 -18.97
CA SER A 2 18.33 -7.57 -18.56
C SER A 2 17.45 -7.67 -17.31
N SER A 3 16.62 -8.70 -17.24
CA SER A 3 15.78 -8.95 -16.08
C SER A 3 16.62 -9.32 -14.85
N PRO A 4 16.21 -8.93 -13.63
CA PRO A 4 16.92 -9.27 -12.42
C PRO A 4 16.78 -10.77 -12.13
N THR A 5 17.86 -11.40 -11.68
CA THR A 5 17.81 -12.78 -11.18
C THR A 5 17.38 -12.84 -9.70
N LYS A 6 17.48 -11.71 -8.99
CA LYS A 6 17.15 -11.60 -7.57
C LYS A 6 16.71 -10.19 -7.20
N ILE A 7 15.79 -10.08 -6.24
CA ILE A 7 15.49 -8.82 -5.52
C ILE A 7 15.33 -9.04 -4.02
N THR A 8 15.37 -7.95 -3.26
CA THR A 8 14.96 -7.92 -1.85
C THR A 8 13.89 -6.88 -1.59
N GLY A 9 13.23 -7.03 -0.45
CA GLY A 9 12.28 -6.05 0.04
C GLY A 9 11.93 -6.25 1.50
N GLY A 10 10.91 -5.53 1.95
CA GLY A 10 10.43 -5.63 3.32
C GLY A 10 9.63 -4.43 3.78
N CYS A 11 9.22 -4.49 5.04
CA CYS A 11 8.33 -3.51 5.67
C CYS A 11 9.01 -2.16 5.95
N LEU A 12 8.18 -1.17 6.28
CA LEU A 12 8.59 0.21 6.56
C LEU A 12 9.54 0.33 7.77
N CYS A 13 9.30 -0.45 8.84
CA CYS A 13 10.17 -0.44 10.02
C CYS A 13 11.42 -1.32 9.86
N LYS A 14 11.59 -1.99 8.71
CA LYS A 14 12.70 -2.90 8.38
C LYS A 14 12.76 -4.19 9.22
N ALA A 15 11.86 -4.40 10.18
CA ALA A 15 11.85 -5.59 11.03
C ALA A 15 11.48 -6.88 10.27
N VAL A 16 10.68 -6.76 9.21
CA VAL A 16 10.33 -7.86 8.28
C VAL A 16 10.97 -7.61 6.91
N ARG A 17 11.69 -8.61 6.41
CA ARG A 17 12.49 -8.59 5.17
C ARG A 17 12.27 -9.89 4.40
N TYR A 18 12.39 -9.80 3.09
CA TYR A 18 12.29 -10.94 2.19
C TYR A 18 13.29 -10.84 1.04
N GLU A 19 13.45 -11.98 0.38
CA GLU A 19 14.24 -12.17 -0.83
C GLU A 19 13.41 -12.94 -1.86
N VAL A 20 13.61 -12.60 -3.13
CA VAL A 20 13.07 -13.32 -4.28
C VAL A 20 14.21 -13.74 -5.18
N ASN A 21 14.24 -15.01 -5.56
CA ASN A 21 15.13 -15.56 -6.57
C ASN A 21 14.29 -16.01 -7.77
N PHE A 22 14.42 -15.32 -8.90
CA PHE A 22 13.58 -15.55 -10.08
C PHE A 22 14.02 -16.81 -10.84
N PRO A 23 13.08 -17.64 -11.31
CA PRO A 23 13.37 -18.65 -12.32
C PRO A 23 13.98 -18.01 -13.57
N GLU A 24 14.85 -18.75 -14.28
CA GLU A 24 15.50 -18.25 -15.51
C GLU A 24 14.48 -17.89 -16.60
N ASP A 25 13.34 -18.58 -16.64
CA ASP A 25 12.23 -18.40 -17.58
C ASP A 25 11.12 -17.48 -17.05
N HIS A 26 11.37 -16.72 -15.96
CA HIS A 26 10.35 -15.85 -15.36
C HIS A 26 9.90 -14.74 -16.31
N ASP A 27 8.63 -14.78 -16.73
CA ASP A 27 8.02 -13.70 -17.50
C ASP A 27 7.61 -12.54 -16.58
N PHE A 28 8.44 -11.50 -16.51
CA PHE A 28 8.17 -10.31 -15.70
C PHE A 28 6.91 -9.56 -16.14
N LYS A 29 6.63 -9.50 -17.44
CA LYS A 29 5.48 -8.75 -17.95
C LYS A 29 4.19 -9.46 -17.62
N ALA A 30 4.12 -10.78 -17.86
CA ALA A 30 2.93 -11.57 -17.56
C ALA A 30 2.63 -11.66 -16.06
N ASN A 31 3.65 -11.54 -15.21
CA ASN A 31 3.52 -11.63 -13.76
C ASN A 31 3.43 -10.27 -13.03
N SER A 32 3.47 -9.15 -13.75
CA SER A 32 3.23 -7.82 -13.20
C SER A 32 1.73 -7.47 -13.25
N VAL A 33 1.10 -7.25 -12.10
CA VAL A 33 -0.36 -7.10 -11.99
C VAL A 33 -0.76 -5.84 -11.22
N ALA A 34 -1.73 -5.11 -11.75
CA ALA A 34 -2.42 -4.04 -11.03
C ALA A 34 -3.77 -4.56 -10.49
N CYS A 35 -3.89 -4.64 -9.16
CA CYS A 35 -5.10 -5.12 -8.50
C CYS A 35 -5.94 -3.97 -7.93
N PHE A 36 -7.23 -3.98 -8.26
CA PHE A 36 -8.21 -2.98 -7.82
C PHE A 36 -9.27 -3.54 -6.88
N CYS A 37 -9.18 -4.83 -6.48
CA CYS A 37 -10.23 -5.46 -5.70
C CYS A 37 -10.41 -4.80 -4.33
N SER A 38 -11.63 -4.88 -3.79
CA SER A 38 -11.98 -4.28 -2.49
C SER A 38 -11.11 -4.77 -1.32
N LEU A 39 -10.61 -6.01 -1.37
CA LEU A 39 -9.73 -6.56 -0.34
C LEU A 39 -8.35 -5.89 -0.36
N CYS A 40 -7.74 -5.73 -1.55
CA CYS A 40 -6.47 -5.02 -1.70
C CYS A 40 -6.61 -3.53 -1.36
N ARG A 41 -7.74 -2.90 -1.74
CA ARG A 41 -8.02 -1.49 -1.36
C ARG A 41 -8.15 -1.31 0.14
N LYS A 42 -8.92 -2.18 0.82
CA LYS A 42 -9.08 -2.12 2.28
C LYS A 42 -7.79 -2.42 3.03
N GLN A 43 -6.93 -3.28 2.48
CA GLN A 43 -5.67 -3.62 3.14
C GLN A 43 -4.63 -2.52 3.00
N SER A 44 -4.36 -2.09 1.78
CA SER A 44 -3.33 -1.10 1.48
C SER A 44 -3.72 0.34 1.81
N GLY A 45 -5.03 0.63 1.80
CA GLY A 45 -5.54 2.00 1.77
C GLY A 45 -5.40 2.69 0.40
N ALA A 46 -4.83 2.01 -0.61
CA ALA A 46 -4.65 2.54 -1.95
C ALA A 46 -5.78 2.11 -2.89
N VAL A 47 -6.04 2.91 -3.93
CA VAL A 47 -7.03 2.57 -4.98
C VAL A 47 -6.57 1.37 -5.82
N VAL A 48 -5.25 1.28 -6.05
CA VAL A 48 -4.60 0.23 -6.82
C VAL A 48 -3.38 -0.26 -6.07
N VAL A 49 -3.18 -1.57 -6.05
CA VAL A 49 -1.97 -2.21 -5.54
C VAL A 49 -1.29 -2.90 -6.69
N HIS A 50 -0.03 -2.55 -6.95
CA HIS A 50 0.81 -3.26 -7.91
C HIS A 50 1.43 -4.45 -7.18
N VAL A 51 1.25 -5.64 -7.73
CA VAL A 51 1.79 -6.88 -7.20
C VAL A 51 2.56 -7.61 -8.29
N HIS A 52 3.57 -8.37 -7.88
CA HIS A 52 4.34 -9.23 -8.76
C HIS A 52 4.14 -10.68 -8.35
N ILE A 53 3.63 -11.49 -9.27
CA ILE A 53 3.31 -12.91 -9.05
C ILE A 53 4.60 -13.73 -9.18
N LEU A 54 4.79 -14.66 -8.26
CA LEU A 54 5.95 -15.55 -8.19
C LEU A 54 5.50 -16.96 -7.80
N PRO A 55 6.20 -18.01 -8.27
CA PRO A 55 6.12 -19.31 -7.63
C PRO A 55 6.48 -19.17 -6.14
N ARG A 56 5.72 -19.82 -5.25
CA ARG A 56 6.00 -19.72 -3.81
C ARG A 56 7.41 -20.16 -3.45
N SER A 57 7.98 -21.11 -4.18
CA SER A 57 9.36 -21.61 -4.02
C SER A 57 10.44 -20.57 -4.31
N SER A 58 10.12 -19.50 -5.05
CA SER A 58 11.04 -18.42 -5.40
C SER A 58 11.15 -17.34 -4.32
N PHE A 59 10.40 -17.44 -3.23
CA PHE A 59 10.30 -16.42 -2.18
C PHE A 59 10.74 -16.94 -0.82
N THR A 60 11.53 -16.14 -0.11
CA THR A 60 12.02 -16.45 1.24
C THR A 60 11.88 -15.24 2.16
N TRP A 61 11.31 -15.41 3.35
CA TRP A 61 11.42 -14.41 4.43
C TRP A 61 12.84 -14.46 5.02
N THR A 62 13.54 -13.33 5.04
CA THR A 62 14.97 -13.23 5.43
C THR A 62 15.23 -12.52 6.75
N SER A 63 14.24 -11.77 7.27
CA SER A 63 14.31 -11.27 8.66
C SER A 63 14.37 -12.41 9.66
N PRO A 64 15.07 -12.24 10.80
CA PRO A 64 15.50 -13.36 11.61
C PRO A 64 14.30 -14.15 12.17
N SER A 65 14.39 -15.47 12.01
CA SER A 65 13.75 -16.47 12.86
C SER A 65 14.26 -16.44 14.32
N ALA A 66 15.21 -15.55 14.64
CA ALA A 66 15.73 -15.36 15.99
C ALA A 66 14.95 -14.27 16.74
N THR A 67 14.46 -14.66 17.91
CA THR A 67 13.50 -13.99 18.78
C THR A 67 13.91 -12.57 19.23
N PRO A 68 12.93 -11.68 19.51
CA PRO A 68 11.49 -11.95 19.38
C PRO A 68 11.10 -12.09 17.91
N ALA A 69 10.22 -13.06 17.64
CA ALA A 69 9.81 -13.43 16.29
C ALA A 69 9.50 -12.15 15.48
N ALA A 70 10.06 -12.04 14.27
CA ALA A 70 9.84 -10.90 13.40
C ALA A 70 8.35 -10.52 13.40
N PRO A 71 7.97 -9.23 13.48
CA PRO A 71 6.59 -8.79 13.65
C PRO A 71 5.80 -8.98 12.35
N LEU A 72 5.62 -10.23 11.94
CA LEU A 72 5.00 -10.72 10.71
C LEU A 72 3.78 -11.54 11.12
N ALA A 73 2.62 -11.15 10.58
CA ALA A 73 1.38 -11.89 10.73
C ALA A 73 0.73 -12.03 9.36
N ASN A 74 -0.30 -12.87 9.29
CA ASN A 74 -1.19 -12.92 8.15
C ASN A 74 -2.66 -12.85 8.57
N TYR A 75 -3.50 -12.47 7.63
CA TYR A 75 -4.95 -12.49 7.78
C TYR A 75 -5.59 -13.20 6.59
N GLN A 76 -6.53 -14.10 6.89
CA GLN A 76 -7.28 -14.84 5.88
C GLN A 76 -8.69 -14.26 5.75
N VAL A 77 -9.05 -13.87 4.53
CA VAL A 77 -10.45 -13.52 4.18
C VAL A 77 -11.12 -14.67 3.45
N ILE A 78 -10.37 -15.29 2.54
CA ILE A 78 -10.76 -16.46 1.77
C ILE A 78 -9.93 -17.61 2.32
N LYS A 79 -10.54 -18.78 2.48
CA LYS A 79 -9.86 -19.98 2.95
C LYS A 79 -8.59 -20.23 2.11
N ASP A 80 -7.50 -20.60 2.78
CA ASP A 80 -6.21 -20.95 2.17
C ASP A 80 -5.48 -19.79 1.44
N ASN A 81 -5.93 -18.56 1.63
CA ASN A 81 -5.31 -17.35 1.09
C ASN A 81 -4.83 -16.40 2.21
N LEU A 82 -3.50 -16.26 2.33
CA LEU A 82 -2.84 -15.47 3.37
C LEU A 82 -2.56 -14.06 2.87
N ARG A 83 -2.90 -13.04 3.66
CA ARG A 83 -2.44 -11.65 3.44
C ARG A 83 -1.40 -11.31 4.49
N TRP A 84 -0.13 -11.33 4.11
CA TRP A 84 1.01 -11.08 4.98
C TRP A 84 1.25 -9.59 5.24
N PHE A 85 1.44 -9.22 6.50
CA PHE A 85 1.68 -7.84 6.90
C PHE A 85 2.57 -7.75 8.14
N CYS A 86 3.16 -6.57 8.35
CA CYS A 86 3.95 -6.29 9.54
C CYS A 86 3.07 -5.77 10.68
N THR A 87 3.05 -6.42 11.85
CA THR A 87 2.27 -5.99 13.02
C THR A 87 2.86 -4.79 13.74
N ALA A 88 4.14 -4.45 13.49
CA ALA A 88 4.80 -3.30 14.08
C ALA A 88 4.53 -1.99 13.33
N CYS A 89 4.46 -2.02 11.99
CA CYS A 89 4.28 -0.81 11.18
C CYS A 89 3.10 -0.85 10.19
N GLY A 90 2.33 -1.94 10.16
CA GLY A 90 1.16 -2.10 9.30
C GLY A 90 1.50 -2.31 7.81
N SER A 91 2.75 -2.54 7.46
CA SER A 91 3.15 -2.76 6.06
C SER A 91 2.43 -3.96 5.47
N TYR A 92 1.64 -3.77 4.41
CA TYR A 92 1.13 -4.87 3.61
C TYR A 92 2.22 -5.35 2.65
N LEU A 93 2.61 -6.63 2.74
CA LEU A 93 3.83 -7.16 2.12
C LEU A 93 3.55 -8.11 0.96
N ALA A 94 2.63 -9.05 1.17
CA ALA A 94 2.35 -10.07 0.18
C ALA A 94 0.96 -10.69 0.36
N TRP A 95 0.46 -11.28 -0.71
CA TRP A 95 -0.62 -12.25 -0.69
C TRP A 95 -0.06 -13.63 -1.09
N GLU A 96 -0.51 -14.71 -0.47
CA GLU A 96 -0.07 -16.08 -0.77
C GLU A 96 -1.28 -17.02 -0.82
N GLY A 97 -1.30 -17.91 -1.81
CA GLY A 97 -2.36 -18.90 -2.00
C GLY A 97 -2.11 -19.72 -3.26
N ASN A 98 -2.70 -20.91 -3.36
CA ASN A 98 -2.62 -21.77 -4.56
C ASN A 98 -1.18 -22.00 -5.10
N GLY A 99 -0.19 -22.11 -4.20
CA GLY A 99 1.21 -22.35 -4.58
C GLY A 99 1.96 -21.13 -5.15
N ILE A 100 1.33 -19.95 -5.19
CA ILE A 100 1.95 -18.70 -5.63
C ILE A 100 2.02 -17.66 -4.50
N ILE A 101 2.87 -16.66 -4.70
CA ILE A 101 2.97 -15.48 -3.84
C ILE A 101 2.99 -14.21 -4.69
N GLU A 102 2.16 -13.26 -4.32
CA GLU A 102 2.07 -11.92 -4.89
C GLU A 102 2.78 -10.94 -3.95
N VAL A 103 3.96 -10.46 -4.35
CA VAL A 103 4.70 -9.45 -3.57
C VAL A 103 4.19 -8.07 -3.94
N THR A 104 3.87 -7.24 -2.95
CA THR A 104 3.45 -5.86 -3.23
C THR A 104 4.66 -5.03 -3.71
N ALA A 105 4.56 -4.39 -4.88
CA ALA A 105 5.69 -3.69 -5.49
C ALA A 105 6.20 -2.53 -4.62
N GLY A 106 5.33 -1.89 -3.85
CA GLY A 106 5.71 -0.82 -2.91
C GLY A 106 6.62 -1.27 -1.76
N THR A 107 6.75 -2.59 -1.53
CA THR A 107 7.66 -3.14 -0.52
C THR A 107 9.00 -3.61 -1.05
N VAL A 108 9.23 -3.59 -2.37
CA VAL A 108 10.54 -3.83 -2.98
C VAL A 108 11.53 -2.73 -2.56
N ASP A 109 12.81 -3.05 -2.43
CA ASP A 109 13.81 -2.04 -2.07
C ASP A 109 14.08 -1.04 -3.19
N GLU A 110 14.45 0.18 -2.78
CA GLU A 110 14.59 1.33 -3.67
C GLU A 110 15.60 1.09 -4.80
N GLU A 111 16.67 0.35 -4.52
CA GLU A 111 17.71 0.05 -5.50
C GLU A 111 17.17 -0.71 -6.71
N PHE A 112 16.17 -1.57 -6.51
CA PHE A 112 15.52 -2.31 -7.59
C PHE A 112 14.43 -1.49 -8.26
N LEU A 113 13.76 -0.57 -7.56
CA LEU A 113 12.70 0.24 -8.16
C LEU A 113 13.23 1.42 -8.96
N VAL A 114 14.21 2.15 -8.39
CA VAL A 114 14.74 3.40 -8.95
C VAL A 114 16.15 3.20 -9.50
N GLY A 115 16.97 2.42 -8.79
CA GLY A 115 18.38 2.23 -9.13
C GLY A 115 19.31 2.53 -7.97
N LYS A 116 20.57 2.10 -8.09
CA LYS A 116 21.61 2.44 -7.11
C LYS A 116 21.95 3.92 -7.22
N LYS A 117 22.14 4.54 -6.06
CA LYS A 117 22.48 5.95 -5.94
C LYS A 117 23.90 6.11 -5.39
N ASP A 118 24.59 7.16 -5.80
CA ASP A 118 25.83 7.60 -5.18
C ASP A 118 25.57 8.33 -3.84
N GLY A 119 26.64 8.87 -3.24
CA GLY A 119 26.58 9.61 -1.98
C GLY A 119 25.71 10.89 -2.04
N ASP A 120 25.53 11.46 -3.24
CA ASP A 120 24.75 12.68 -3.47
C ASP A 120 23.28 12.37 -3.83
N GLY A 121 22.93 11.09 -3.94
CA GLY A 121 21.58 10.63 -4.25
C GLY A 121 21.26 10.56 -5.75
N THR A 122 22.26 10.73 -6.62
CA THR A 122 22.12 10.61 -8.08
C THR A 122 22.07 9.13 -8.46
N VAL A 123 21.14 8.75 -9.34
CA VAL A 123 21.03 7.36 -9.82
C VAL A 123 22.17 7.06 -10.79
N ILE A 124 23.08 6.17 -10.39
CA ILE A 124 24.26 5.76 -11.15
C ILE A 124 24.07 4.42 -11.89
N GLU A 125 23.11 3.61 -11.44
CA GLU A 125 22.73 2.35 -12.08
C GLU A 125 21.21 2.27 -12.05
N LYS A 126 20.55 2.15 -13.22
CA LYS A 126 19.08 2.17 -13.31
C LYS A 126 18.48 0.91 -12.67
N GLY A 127 17.39 1.10 -11.94
CA GLY A 127 16.61 0.00 -11.38
C GLY A 127 15.78 -0.74 -12.43
N VAL A 128 15.17 -1.83 -11.97
CA VAL A 128 14.29 -2.75 -12.69
C VAL A 128 12.80 -2.49 -12.41
N GLY A 129 12.45 -1.33 -11.86
CA GLY A 129 11.09 -1.02 -11.40
C GLY A 129 10.01 -1.10 -12.48
N GLU A 130 10.35 -0.82 -13.74
CA GLU A 130 9.45 -0.99 -14.88
C GLU A 130 9.00 -2.44 -15.06
N GLN A 131 9.83 -3.42 -14.68
CA GLN A 131 9.50 -4.85 -14.80
C GLN A 131 8.54 -5.33 -13.70
N PHE A 132 8.50 -4.65 -12.55
CA PHE A 132 7.57 -4.93 -11.44
C PHE A 132 6.24 -4.19 -11.55
N CYS A 133 6.22 -3.12 -12.33
CA CYS A 133 5.06 -2.24 -12.53
C CYS A 133 4.87 -1.99 -14.03
N HIS A 134 4.92 -3.07 -14.81
CA HIS A 134 4.89 -2.99 -16.26
C HIS A 134 3.59 -2.31 -16.71
N PRO A 135 3.65 -1.25 -17.53
CA PRO A 135 2.46 -0.45 -17.88
C PRO A 135 1.41 -1.25 -18.67
N GLU A 136 1.83 -2.33 -19.33
CA GLU A 136 0.95 -3.26 -20.05
C GLU A 136 0.71 -4.59 -19.29
N GLY A 137 1.04 -4.65 -17.99
CA GLY A 137 0.75 -5.81 -17.14
C GLY A 137 -0.75 -6.05 -16.96
N ALA A 138 -1.13 -7.22 -16.42
CA ALA A 138 -2.53 -7.58 -16.28
C ALA A 138 -3.27 -6.68 -15.26
N VAL A 139 -4.50 -6.30 -15.58
CA VAL A 139 -5.42 -5.59 -14.67
C VAL A 139 -6.48 -6.58 -14.20
N THR A 140 -6.54 -6.83 -12.88
CA THR A 140 -7.48 -7.81 -12.31
C THR A 140 -8.74 -7.14 -11.72
N TRP A 141 -9.91 -7.68 -12.07
CA TRP A 141 -11.22 -7.18 -11.68
C TRP A 141 -11.93 -8.14 -10.73
N VAL A 142 -12.52 -7.63 -9.65
CA VAL A 142 -13.35 -8.38 -8.69
C VAL A 142 -14.51 -7.49 -8.22
N ASN A 143 -15.65 -8.08 -7.84
CA ASN A 143 -16.87 -7.43 -7.33
C ASN A 143 -16.60 -6.14 -6.50
N ASN A 144 -17.32 -5.06 -6.85
CA ASN A 144 -17.11 -3.67 -6.39
C ASN A 144 -15.85 -2.97 -6.97
N SER A 145 -15.50 -3.23 -8.23
CA SER A 145 -14.59 -2.35 -8.99
C SER A 145 -15.19 -0.94 -9.09
N LEU A 146 -14.36 0.10 -9.02
CA LEU A 146 -14.80 1.51 -8.99
C LEU A 146 -15.28 2.05 -10.36
N GLY A 147 -15.55 1.16 -11.32
CA GLY A 147 -16.05 1.50 -12.66
C GLY A 147 -15.22 2.62 -13.35
N PRO A 148 -15.84 3.74 -13.75
CA PRO A 148 -15.21 4.83 -14.53
C PRO A 148 -13.95 5.44 -13.90
N VAL A 149 -13.75 5.30 -12.60
CA VAL A 149 -12.56 5.83 -11.88
C VAL A 149 -11.27 5.12 -12.33
N THR A 150 -11.38 3.89 -12.81
CA THR A 150 -10.25 3.02 -13.13
C THR A 150 -10.09 2.75 -14.63
N GLU A 151 -11.00 3.27 -15.47
CA GLU A 151 -11.15 2.87 -16.87
C GLU A 151 -10.16 3.55 -17.85
N GLY A 152 -9.13 4.26 -17.35
CA GLY A 152 -8.13 4.87 -18.22
C GLY A 152 -7.02 5.61 -17.48
N ILE A 153 -6.01 4.90 -16.98
CA ILE A 153 -4.83 5.58 -16.40
C ILE A 153 -3.91 6.08 -17.54
N LYS A 154 -4.26 7.25 -18.10
CA LYS A 154 -3.37 8.31 -18.61
C LYS A 154 -3.89 9.67 -18.11
N GLY A 155 -3.00 10.64 -17.89
CA GLY A 155 -3.31 11.93 -17.26
C GLY A 155 -3.50 13.12 -18.20
N THR A 156 -4.50 13.95 -17.91
CA THR A 156 -4.48 15.43 -17.82
C THR A 156 -5.69 15.82 -16.96
N ARG A 157 -5.49 16.72 -16.00
CA ARG A 157 -6.51 17.15 -15.01
C ARG A 157 -7.52 18.07 -15.69
N TRP A 158 -8.78 17.67 -15.76
CA TRP A 158 -9.85 18.58 -16.17
C TRP A 158 -10.27 19.45 -14.98
N LYS A 159 -10.10 20.77 -15.12
CA LYS A 159 -10.68 21.82 -14.27
C LYS A 159 -12.19 21.64 -14.25
N PHE A 160 -12.82 21.44 -13.10
CA PHE A 160 -14.20 21.90 -12.92
C PHE A 160 -14.39 22.52 -11.54
N SER A 161 -14.51 23.85 -11.58
CA SER A 161 -15.43 24.59 -10.73
C SER A 161 -16.77 23.85 -10.71
N VAL A 162 -17.32 23.54 -9.52
CA VAL A 162 -18.73 23.15 -9.42
C VAL A 162 -19.59 24.41 -9.60
N ALA A 163 -19.72 24.78 -10.87
CA ALA A 163 -20.92 25.38 -11.45
C ALA A 163 -21.87 24.29 -11.99
N HIS A 164 -21.69 23.01 -11.65
CA HIS A 164 -22.55 21.89 -12.09
C HIS A 164 -23.00 21.11 -10.85
N GLY A 165 -24.31 20.88 -10.72
CA GLY A 165 -25.02 20.40 -9.53
C GLY A 165 -24.69 18.97 -9.03
N GLU A 166 -23.45 18.54 -9.10
CA GLU A 166 -22.97 17.34 -8.41
C GLU A 166 -22.97 17.59 -6.89
N LYS A 167 -23.70 16.76 -6.15
CA LYS A 167 -23.73 16.83 -4.69
C LYS A 167 -22.52 16.09 -4.13
N LEU A 168 -21.53 16.84 -3.66
CA LEU A 168 -20.41 16.30 -2.89
C LEU A 168 -20.90 15.66 -1.58
N PRO A 169 -20.26 14.58 -1.09
CA PRO A 169 -20.70 13.91 0.11
C PRO A 169 -20.51 14.79 1.34
N VAL A 170 -21.52 14.86 2.20
CA VAL A 170 -21.43 15.54 3.52
C VAL A 170 -20.87 14.62 4.60
N LYS A 171 -20.93 13.30 4.39
CA LYS A 171 -20.39 12.28 5.29
C LYS A 171 -19.87 11.08 4.51
N ALA A 172 -18.89 10.39 5.09
CA ALA A 172 -18.39 9.11 4.61
C ALA A 172 -18.15 8.16 5.80
N ALA A 173 -18.06 6.86 5.53
CA ALA A 173 -17.70 5.88 6.55
C ALA A 173 -16.84 4.77 5.93
N GLY A 174 -16.04 4.13 6.78
CA GLY A 174 -15.17 3.04 6.37
C GLY A 174 -14.74 2.18 7.55
N GLY A 175 -13.72 1.39 7.33
CA GLY A 175 -13.19 0.48 8.34
C GLY A 175 -12.19 -0.51 7.78
N CYS A 176 -11.59 -1.28 8.68
CA CYS A 176 -10.61 -2.30 8.33
C CYS A 176 -11.26 -3.51 7.65
N LEU A 177 -10.40 -4.39 7.10
CA LEU A 177 -10.81 -5.61 6.40
C LEU A 177 -11.59 -6.60 7.29
N CYS A 178 -11.20 -6.75 8.57
CA CYS A 178 -11.86 -7.65 9.51
C CYS A 178 -13.10 -7.04 10.21
N GLY A 179 -13.37 -5.75 10.00
CA GLY A 179 -14.51 -5.06 10.61
C GLY A 179 -14.33 -4.60 12.06
N ALA A 180 -13.23 -4.95 12.73
CA ALA A 180 -12.96 -4.54 14.12
C ALA A 180 -12.78 -3.03 14.31
N ILE A 181 -12.34 -2.32 13.28
CA ILE A 181 -12.16 -0.87 13.27
C ILE A 181 -13.15 -0.27 12.29
N ARG A 182 -13.95 0.70 12.74
CA ARG A 182 -14.86 1.50 11.90
C ARG A 182 -14.59 2.97 12.13
N TYR A 183 -14.69 3.75 11.05
CA TYR A 183 -14.59 5.21 11.15
C TYR A 183 -15.70 5.89 10.38
N SER A 184 -15.99 7.12 10.77
CA SER A 184 -16.88 8.05 10.08
C SER A 184 -16.17 9.38 9.87
N VAL A 185 -16.52 10.03 8.77
CA VAL A 185 -16.05 11.37 8.40
C VAL A 185 -17.27 12.26 8.20
N ILE A 186 -17.22 13.47 8.77
CA ILE A 186 -18.16 14.55 8.48
C ILE A 186 -17.36 15.68 7.84
N PHE A 187 -17.65 15.97 6.57
CA PHE A 187 -16.92 17.00 5.83
C PHE A 187 -17.39 18.39 6.28
N PRO A 188 -16.47 19.32 6.58
CA PRO A 188 -16.84 20.69 6.92
C PRO A 188 -17.63 21.35 5.79
N PRO A 189 -18.55 22.29 6.10
CA PRO A 189 -19.14 23.15 5.08
C PRO A 189 -18.03 23.84 4.25
N GLY A 190 -18.14 23.79 2.92
CA GLY A 190 -17.14 24.37 2.02
C GLY A 190 -15.83 23.58 1.89
N HIS A 191 -15.78 22.32 2.36
CA HIS A 191 -14.60 21.46 2.20
C HIS A 191 -14.19 21.31 0.73
N ASP A 192 -12.99 21.76 0.40
CA ASP A 192 -12.44 21.62 -0.95
C ASP A 192 -11.82 20.23 -1.13
N PHE A 193 -12.58 19.34 -1.77
CA PHE A 193 -12.14 17.97 -1.99
C PHE A 193 -10.92 17.88 -2.91
N ALA A 194 -10.76 18.81 -3.85
CA ALA A 194 -9.69 18.78 -4.83
C ALA A 194 -8.36 19.21 -4.21
N MET A 195 -8.37 20.27 -3.40
CA MET A 195 -7.19 20.76 -2.68
C MET A 195 -6.77 19.83 -1.56
N ASN A 196 -7.69 19.07 -0.99
CA ASN A 196 -7.41 18.12 0.08
C ASN A 196 -7.12 16.69 -0.42
N SER A 197 -7.11 16.44 -1.73
CA SER A 197 -6.74 15.14 -2.31
C SER A 197 -5.28 15.13 -2.71
N THR A 198 -4.48 14.29 -2.05
CA THR A 198 -3.03 14.19 -2.28
C THR A 198 -2.65 12.80 -2.79
N LYS A 199 -1.66 12.75 -3.69
CA LYS A 199 -0.99 11.52 -4.10
C LYS A 199 0.41 11.53 -3.51
N CYS A 200 0.75 10.53 -2.69
CA CYS A 200 2.09 10.39 -2.14
C CYS A 200 2.78 9.17 -2.74
N LEU A 201 3.97 9.39 -3.29
CA LEU A 201 4.80 8.36 -3.91
C LEU A 201 6.08 8.11 -3.12
N CYS A 202 6.26 8.72 -1.94
CA CYS A 202 7.51 8.57 -1.19
C CYS A 202 7.70 7.11 -0.72
N THR A 203 8.96 6.70 -0.52
CA THR A 203 9.31 5.34 -0.06
C THR A 203 8.56 4.95 1.21
N ALA A 204 8.30 5.89 2.13
CA ALA A 204 7.57 5.58 3.36
C ALA A 204 6.11 5.21 3.11
N CYS A 205 5.41 5.95 2.25
CA CYS A 205 4.03 5.63 1.87
C CYS A 205 3.95 4.35 1.04
N ARG A 206 4.94 4.11 0.16
CA ARG A 206 5.01 2.86 -0.61
C ARG A 206 5.22 1.65 0.29
N LYS A 207 6.23 1.70 1.18
CA LYS A 207 6.57 0.60 2.10
C LYS A 207 5.45 0.30 3.09
N GLN A 208 4.62 1.28 3.46
CA GLN A 208 3.50 1.04 4.38
C GLN A 208 2.28 0.45 3.65
N SER A 209 1.86 1.07 2.56
CA SER A 209 0.64 0.62 1.85
C SER A 209 0.88 -0.64 1.01
N GLY A 210 2.12 -0.91 0.62
CA GLY A 210 2.46 -1.89 -0.43
C GLY A 210 2.17 -1.37 -1.84
N ALA A 211 1.50 -0.23 -1.99
CA ALA A 211 1.18 0.37 -3.28
C ALA A 211 2.30 1.31 -3.75
N MET A 212 2.47 1.45 -5.06
CA MET A 212 3.41 2.42 -5.64
C MET A 212 2.97 3.88 -5.45
N MET A 213 1.68 4.09 -5.23
CA MET A 213 1.08 5.42 -5.02
C MET A 213 -0.05 5.31 -4.01
N LEU A 214 0.08 6.06 -2.91
CA LEU A 214 -0.99 6.17 -1.92
C LEU A 214 -1.81 7.43 -2.20
N HIS A 215 -3.12 7.26 -2.33
CA HIS A 215 -4.06 8.36 -2.41
C HIS A 215 -4.56 8.68 -1.00
N LEU A 216 -4.41 9.93 -0.60
CA LEU A 216 -4.81 10.43 0.72
C LEU A 216 -5.81 11.56 0.55
N HIS A 217 -6.74 11.65 1.48
CA HIS A 217 -7.64 12.77 1.58
C HIS A 217 -7.47 13.41 2.96
N THR A 218 -7.08 14.67 2.97
CA THR A 218 -6.80 15.43 4.18
C THR A 218 -8.09 16.02 4.73
N LEU A 219 -8.28 15.94 6.04
CA LEU A 219 -9.40 16.57 6.74
C LEU A 219 -8.97 17.00 8.15
N PRO A 220 -9.66 17.98 8.76
CA PRO A 220 -9.45 18.33 10.16
C PRO A 220 -9.69 17.13 11.08
N LEU A 221 -8.97 17.05 12.20
CA LEU A 221 -9.18 15.96 13.17
C LEU A 221 -10.60 15.93 13.74
N SER A 222 -11.24 17.10 13.90
CA SER A 222 -12.64 17.21 14.32
C SER A 222 -13.64 16.58 13.34
N SER A 223 -13.24 16.37 12.09
CA SER A 223 -14.05 15.74 11.05
C SER A 223 -13.93 14.22 11.02
N PHE A 224 -13.03 13.62 11.79
CA PHE A 224 -12.77 12.17 11.82
C PHE A 224 -13.16 11.56 13.16
N SER A 225 -13.92 10.47 13.14
CA SER A 225 -14.20 9.68 14.33
C SER A 225 -13.90 8.22 14.04
N CYS A 226 -13.18 7.55 14.96
CA CYS A 226 -12.78 6.16 14.81
C CYS A 226 -13.17 5.38 16.07
N VAL A 227 -13.87 4.28 15.86
CA VAL A 227 -14.23 3.30 16.89
C VAL A 227 -13.38 2.06 16.64
N ALA A 228 -12.53 1.74 17.61
CA ALA A 228 -11.64 0.60 17.57
C ALA A 228 -11.41 0.07 19.00
N PRO A 229 -11.35 -1.25 19.22
CA PRO A 229 -10.77 -1.79 20.44
C PRO A 229 -9.32 -1.30 20.59
N ALA A 230 -8.92 -0.89 21.80
CA ALA A 230 -7.58 -0.37 22.05
C ALA A 230 -6.46 -1.37 21.68
N SER A 231 -6.73 -2.66 21.80
CA SER A 231 -5.81 -3.73 21.40
C SER A 231 -5.61 -3.84 19.88
N GLU A 232 -6.55 -3.34 19.08
CA GLU A 232 -6.60 -3.57 17.63
C GLU A 232 -6.06 -2.39 16.82
N LEU A 233 -6.04 -1.17 17.37
CA LEU A 233 -5.49 0.00 16.69
C LEU A 233 -3.95 0.05 16.87
N GLY A 234 -3.22 -0.16 15.79
CA GLY A 234 -1.79 0.11 15.69
C GLY A 234 -1.54 1.59 15.41
N ASP A 235 -0.49 2.13 16.01
CA ASP A 235 0.05 3.46 15.76
C ASP A 235 1.55 3.33 15.56
N TYR A 236 2.02 3.62 14.36
CA TYR A 236 3.44 3.63 14.03
C TYR A 236 3.90 5.04 13.64
N SER A 237 4.98 5.51 14.27
CA SER A 237 5.60 6.78 13.94
C SER A 237 7.06 6.57 13.56
N ARG A 238 7.41 6.99 12.34
CA ARG A 238 8.81 7.05 11.88
C ARG A 238 9.45 8.41 12.16
N SER A 239 8.63 9.45 12.20
CA SER A 239 9.04 10.85 12.35
C SER A 239 8.12 11.47 13.39
N PRO A 240 8.66 12.22 14.38
CA PRO A 240 7.87 12.84 15.44
C PRO A 240 6.65 13.60 14.88
N GLY A 241 5.50 13.43 15.53
CA GLY A 241 4.25 14.05 15.11
C GLY A 241 3.57 13.39 13.91
N TYR A 242 4.15 12.40 13.25
CA TYR A 242 3.53 11.72 12.11
C TYR A 242 3.22 10.26 12.40
N HIS A 243 1.93 10.00 12.61
CA HIS A 243 1.37 8.75 13.08
C HIS A 243 0.65 8.01 11.96
N ARG A 244 0.86 6.71 11.91
CA ARG A 244 0.28 5.81 10.91
C ARG A 244 -0.59 4.81 11.63
N LEU A 245 -1.89 4.97 11.46
CA LEU A 245 -2.90 4.14 12.10
C LEU A 245 -3.24 2.95 11.21
N PHE A 246 -3.23 1.75 11.77
CA PHE A 246 -3.53 0.50 11.07
C PHE A 246 -4.24 -0.49 12.00
N CYS A 247 -4.87 -1.52 11.44
CA CYS A 247 -5.45 -2.62 12.20
C CYS A 247 -4.38 -3.68 12.51
N LYS A 248 -4.10 -3.98 13.79
CA LYS A 248 -3.12 -5.01 14.18
C LYS A 248 -3.57 -6.43 13.83
N ARG A 249 -4.88 -6.70 13.80
CA ARG A 249 -5.42 -8.02 13.42
C ARG A 249 -5.37 -8.32 11.94
N CYS A 250 -5.70 -7.35 11.08
CA CYS A 250 -5.79 -7.61 9.65
C CYS A 250 -4.78 -6.84 8.80
N GLY A 251 -4.02 -5.89 9.34
CA GLY A 251 -3.01 -5.12 8.62
C GLY A 251 -3.54 -3.91 7.84
N SER A 252 -4.84 -3.66 7.88
CA SER A 252 -5.46 -2.60 7.07
C SER A 252 -4.98 -1.21 7.47
N PHE A 253 -4.52 -0.43 6.50
CA PHE A 253 -4.28 1.00 6.68
C PHE A 253 -5.59 1.72 7.02
N ILE A 254 -5.58 2.57 8.06
CA ILE A 254 -6.76 3.32 8.51
C ILE A 254 -6.61 4.80 8.22
N ALA A 255 -5.56 5.42 8.73
CA ALA A 255 -5.36 6.85 8.59
C ALA A 255 -3.89 7.24 8.82
N TRP A 256 -3.53 8.38 8.26
CA TRP A 256 -2.37 9.13 8.70
C TRP A 256 -2.85 10.27 9.59
N ARG A 257 -2.20 10.44 10.74
CA ARG A 257 -2.48 11.51 11.70
C ARG A 257 -1.22 12.33 11.92
N GLN A 258 -1.33 13.63 11.74
CA GLN A 258 -0.33 14.57 12.20
C GLN A 258 -0.72 15.05 13.60
N ASP A 259 0.17 14.95 14.60
CA ASP A 259 0.03 15.63 15.88
C ASP A 259 0.68 17.01 15.76
N PRO A 260 -0.12 18.09 15.61
CA PRO A 260 0.41 19.43 15.39
C PRO A 260 1.25 19.96 16.56
N ARG A 261 1.16 19.36 17.75
CA ARG A 261 1.97 19.77 18.92
C ARG A 261 3.41 19.25 18.87
N LEU A 262 3.68 18.27 18.01
CA LEU A 262 4.97 17.61 17.84
C LEU A 262 5.61 17.93 16.48
N CYS A 263 4.96 18.77 15.68
CA CYS A 263 5.50 19.35 14.48
C CYS A 263 6.09 20.71 14.85
N GLY A 264 7.41 20.85 14.76
CA GLY A 264 8.11 22.12 14.98
C GLY A 264 7.78 23.16 13.92
#